data_AF-A0A849PQ46-F1
#
_entry.id   AF-A0A849PQ46-F1
#
_cell.length_a   1.000
_cell.length_b   1.000
_cell.length_c   1.000
_cell.angle_alpha   90.00
_cell.angle_beta   90.00
_cell.angle_gamma   90.00
#
_symmetry.space_group_name_H-M   'P 1'
#
loop_
_entity.id
_entity.type
_entity.pdbx_description
1 polymer ?
#
loop_
_entity_poly.entity_id
_entity_poly.type
_entity_poly.pdbx_seq_one_letter_code
_entity_poly.pdbx_strand_id
1 'polypeptide(L)'
;MNDFEFFGNIKNAENFIDRIKDKNFLFSFVISYTETSEIPGITFAGADKDSIKYTPPADAEYLYYGNCKTIDKIPMTPDGKPTPALLTKTALESSSIPHIVINAGSKIAPQLPFIQTGLSPGKNISVSPALTSSEVSQAVNYGRIVGRTLASLTDCLIIGESIPGGTTTALAVLKAFGYKAKVSSSIPNNPVILKNQIASMALEGLDSDNPYDIIAKVGDPMIPFVTGMLSSASEINPVMLAGGTQMTAVLAFASKIGFNEKNTAIGTTCYISDDKSANFKNLVSEIADIPAISVNPHLENSSFPGLRAFSEGFAKEGVGAGGSMIASMLKTKNDSSKFLELAEKEYHRIFTSL
;
A
#
# COMPACT_ATOMS: atom_id res chain seq x y z
N MET A 1 18.65 14.25 -5.86
CA MET A 1 18.63 13.33 -4.71
C MET A 1 18.15 14.01 -3.42
N ASN A 2 17.89 15.32 -3.40
CA ASN A 2 17.40 16.02 -2.20
C ASN A 2 15.93 15.71 -1.86
N ASP A 3 15.19 15.09 -2.78
CA ASP A 3 13.76 14.80 -2.63
C ASP A 3 13.46 13.45 -1.97
N PHE A 4 14.50 12.62 -1.76
CA PHE A 4 14.39 11.29 -1.17
C PHE A 4 15.11 11.23 0.19
N GLU A 5 14.47 10.61 1.16
CA GLU A 5 15.08 10.22 2.43
C GLU A 5 15.26 8.70 2.46
N PHE A 6 16.46 8.23 2.85
CA PHE A 6 16.77 6.81 2.97
C PHE A 6 16.86 6.39 4.45
N PHE A 7 16.31 5.22 4.77
CA PHE A 7 16.40 4.58 6.09
C PHE A 7 16.39 3.05 5.94
N GLY A 8 16.53 2.33 7.06
CA GLY A 8 16.86 0.90 7.03
C GLY A 8 18.31 0.72 6.60
N ASN A 9 18.55 -0.15 5.61
CA ASN A 9 19.88 -0.32 5.03
C ASN A 9 20.21 0.81 4.02
N ILE A 10 20.68 1.94 4.54
CA ILE A 10 21.00 3.14 3.74
C ILE A 10 22.03 2.84 2.64
N LYS A 11 23.04 2.03 2.94
CA LYS A 11 24.07 1.65 1.94
C LYS A 11 23.46 0.87 0.78
N ASN A 12 22.49 0.00 1.05
CA ASN A 12 21.75 -0.71 0.00
C ASN A 12 20.74 0.20 -0.71
N ALA A 13 20.29 1.30 -0.12
CA ALA A 13 19.34 2.22 -0.76
C ALA A 13 19.93 2.88 -2.01
N GLU A 14 21.16 3.41 -1.91
CA GLU A 14 21.87 4.00 -3.05
C GLU A 14 22.09 2.96 -4.16
N ASN A 15 22.55 1.77 -3.80
CA ASN A 15 22.73 0.66 -4.74
C ASN A 15 21.41 0.23 -5.40
N PHE A 16 20.31 0.19 -4.64
CA PHE A 16 19.00 -0.15 -5.16
C PHE A 16 18.54 0.88 -6.18
N ILE A 17 18.60 2.18 -5.83
CA ILE A 17 18.29 3.31 -6.72
C ILE A 17 19.14 3.24 -8.00
N ASP A 18 20.45 3.03 -7.87
CA ASP A 18 21.35 2.96 -9.01
C ASP A 18 21.06 1.80 -9.97
N ARG A 19 20.48 0.70 -9.46
CA ARG A 19 20.06 -0.44 -10.29
C ARG A 19 18.78 -0.16 -11.06
N ILE A 20 17.88 0.66 -10.52
CA ILE A 20 16.55 0.91 -11.09
C ILE A 20 16.41 2.28 -11.79
N LYS A 21 17.37 3.21 -11.59
CA LYS A 21 17.36 4.49 -12.30
C LYS A 21 17.44 4.26 -13.81
N ASP A 22 16.69 5.05 -14.57
CA ASP A 22 16.59 4.93 -16.03
C ASP A 22 16.12 3.54 -16.54
N LYS A 23 15.48 2.73 -15.69
CA LYS A 23 14.94 1.40 -16.05
C LYS A 23 13.43 1.39 -16.30
N ASN A 24 12.93 0.27 -16.83
CA ASN A 24 11.50 0.06 -16.98
C ASN A 24 10.88 -0.39 -15.66
N PHE A 25 9.77 0.24 -15.31
CA PHE A 25 8.96 -0.10 -14.16
C PHE A 25 7.64 -0.71 -14.64
N LEU A 26 7.08 -1.60 -13.82
CA LEU A 26 5.71 -2.07 -13.93
C LEU A 26 5.06 -1.88 -12.56
N PHE A 27 3.93 -1.17 -12.53
CA PHE A 27 3.16 -1.00 -11.32
C PHE A 27 2.05 -2.05 -11.22
N SER A 28 2.16 -2.91 -10.22
CA SER A 28 1.18 -3.92 -9.88
C SER A 28 0.29 -3.41 -8.75
N PHE A 29 -0.98 -3.16 -9.05
CA PHE A 29 -1.93 -2.61 -8.09
C PHE A 29 -2.83 -3.71 -7.52
N VAL A 30 -2.61 -4.07 -6.26
CA VAL A 30 -3.37 -5.12 -5.56
C VAL A 30 -4.55 -4.50 -4.84
N ILE A 31 -5.76 -4.84 -5.26
CA ILE A 31 -7.00 -4.44 -4.57
C ILE A 31 -7.49 -5.60 -3.70
N SER A 32 -7.92 -5.27 -2.48
CA SER A 32 -8.44 -6.25 -1.55
C SER A 32 -9.42 -5.62 -0.56
N TYR A 33 -10.04 -6.44 0.28
CA TYR A 33 -11.01 -6.01 1.26
C TYR A 33 -10.92 -6.83 2.54
N THR A 34 -11.19 -6.17 3.67
CA THR A 34 -11.47 -6.83 4.94
C THR A 34 -12.73 -6.24 5.57
N GLU A 35 -13.61 -7.10 6.08
CA GLU A 35 -14.77 -6.69 6.90
C GLU A 35 -14.34 -5.98 8.19
N THR A 36 -13.07 -6.10 8.61
CA THR A 36 -12.52 -5.29 9.70
C THR A 36 -12.72 -3.80 9.43
N SER A 37 -12.64 -3.36 8.16
CA SER A 37 -12.89 -1.98 7.75
C SER A 37 -14.30 -1.46 8.07
N GLU A 38 -15.27 -2.35 8.32
CA GLU A 38 -16.64 -2.02 8.68
C GLU A 38 -16.80 -1.59 10.16
N ILE A 39 -15.74 -1.73 10.97
CA ILE A 39 -15.73 -1.23 12.35
C ILE A 39 -15.68 0.30 12.33
N PRO A 40 -16.65 1.00 12.94
CA PRO A 40 -16.68 2.45 12.94
C PRO A 40 -15.41 3.09 13.52
N GLY A 41 -14.88 4.09 12.83
CA GLY A 41 -13.79 4.92 13.33
C GLY A 41 -12.37 4.41 13.08
N ILE A 42 -12.17 3.24 12.44
CA ILE A 42 -10.80 2.74 12.19
C ILE A 42 -10.18 3.21 10.87
N THR A 43 -11.00 3.64 9.90
CA THR A 43 -10.57 4.08 8.57
C THR A 43 -11.54 5.11 7.98
N PHE A 44 -11.02 6.02 7.15
CA PHE A 44 -11.79 6.93 6.28
C PHE A 44 -11.43 6.72 4.79
N ALA A 45 -11.11 5.48 4.42
CA ALA A 45 -10.92 5.09 3.02
C ALA A 45 -12.29 4.94 2.33
N GLY A 46 -13.04 6.03 2.25
CA GLY A 46 -14.44 6.10 1.81
C GLY A 46 -15.21 7.18 2.57
N ALA A 47 -16.33 7.65 2.00
CA ALA A 47 -17.15 8.71 2.60
C ALA A 47 -17.96 8.23 3.82
N ASP A 48 -18.31 6.95 3.85
CA ASP A 48 -19.09 6.29 4.89
C ASP A 48 -18.87 4.77 4.90
N LYS A 49 -19.48 4.07 5.85
CA LYS A 49 -19.34 2.61 6.02
C LYS A 49 -19.77 1.81 4.78
N ASP A 50 -20.82 2.26 4.08
CA ASP A 50 -21.40 1.52 2.95
C ASP A 50 -20.61 1.72 1.66
N SER A 51 -19.87 2.82 1.57
CA SER A 51 -19.03 3.19 0.43
C SER A 51 -17.61 2.59 0.49
N ILE A 52 -17.10 2.20 1.66
CA ILE A 52 -15.74 1.66 1.84
C ILE A 52 -15.44 0.47 0.90
N LYS A 53 -16.43 -0.41 0.65
CA LYS A 53 -16.28 -1.57 -0.24
C LYS A 53 -16.02 -1.21 -1.71
N TYR A 54 -16.33 0.03 -2.11
CA TYR A 54 -16.11 0.54 -3.45
C TYR A 54 -14.75 1.25 -3.59
N THR A 55 -14.06 1.58 -2.50
CA THR A 55 -12.80 2.32 -2.57
C THR A 55 -11.72 1.59 -3.39
N PRO A 56 -11.40 0.30 -3.14
CA PRO A 56 -10.40 -0.40 -3.94
C PRO A 56 -10.72 -0.46 -5.46
N PRO A 57 -11.92 -0.87 -5.90
CA PRO A 57 -12.21 -0.88 -7.33
C PRO A 57 -12.30 0.53 -7.94
N ALA A 58 -12.77 1.53 -7.19
CA ALA A 58 -12.82 2.90 -7.66
C ALA A 58 -11.42 3.52 -7.82
N ASP A 59 -10.49 3.25 -6.90
CA ASP A 59 -9.07 3.63 -7.05
C ASP A 59 -8.50 3.00 -8.33
N ALA A 60 -8.76 1.71 -8.56
CA ALA A 60 -8.30 0.97 -9.74
C ALA A 60 -8.82 1.58 -11.05
N GLU A 61 -10.12 1.89 -11.11
CA GLU A 61 -10.77 2.54 -12.24
C GLU A 61 -10.22 3.93 -12.50
N TYR A 62 -9.99 4.69 -11.43
CA TYR A 62 -9.45 6.03 -11.54
C TYR A 62 -8.04 6.03 -12.15
N LEU A 63 -7.16 5.10 -11.76
CA LEU A 63 -5.81 5.00 -12.33
C LEU A 63 -5.85 4.89 -13.87
N TYR A 64 -6.76 4.07 -14.42
CA TYR A 64 -6.89 3.86 -15.87
C TYR A 64 -7.72 4.93 -16.59
N TYR A 65 -8.92 5.24 -16.10
CA TYR A 65 -9.89 6.07 -16.82
C TYR A 65 -9.79 7.55 -16.45
N GLY A 66 -9.13 7.90 -15.34
CA GLY A 66 -9.20 9.24 -14.75
C GLY A 66 -10.56 9.60 -14.17
N ASN A 67 -11.46 8.63 -14.06
CA ASN A 67 -12.76 8.69 -13.40
C ASN A 67 -13.13 7.29 -12.85
N CYS A 68 -14.13 7.22 -11.98
CA CYS A 68 -14.63 5.96 -11.44
C CYS A 68 -15.88 5.51 -12.21
N LYS A 69 -16.09 4.20 -12.31
CA LYS A 69 -17.25 3.57 -12.97
C LYS A 69 -18.16 2.85 -11.97
N THR A 70 -17.59 2.38 -10.86
CA THR A 70 -18.34 1.77 -9.76
C THR A 70 -19.03 2.79 -8.87
N ILE A 71 -18.53 4.02 -8.85
CA ILE A 71 -19.09 5.17 -8.12
C ILE A 71 -18.92 6.45 -8.97
N ASP A 72 -19.77 7.46 -8.74
CA ASP A 72 -19.81 8.67 -9.57
C ASP A 72 -18.63 9.62 -9.37
N LYS A 73 -18.01 9.57 -8.19
CA LYS A 73 -16.90 10.46 -7.81
C LYS A 73 -15.72 9.63 -7.31
N ILE A 74 -14.52 10.18 -7.47
CA ILE A 74 -13.33 9.56 -6.89
C ILE A 74 -13.50 9.33 -5.39
N PRO A 75 -12.90 8.28 -4.81
CA PRO A 75 -12.92 8.10 -3.36
C PRO A 75 -12.34 9.34 -2.67
N MET A 76 -13.09 9.82 -1.68
CA MET A 76 -12.72 10.96 -0.86
C MET A 76 -12.98 10.61 0.60
N THR A 77 -12.25 11.27 1.49
CA THR A 77 -12.60 11.27 2.92
C THR A 77 -13.96 11.96 3.12
N PRO A 78 -14.64 11.76 4.27
CA PRO A 78 -15.94 12.40 4.53
C PRO A 78 -15.94 13.93 4.41
N ASP A 79 -14.79 14.56 4.63
CA ASP A 79 -14.55 16.00 4.49
C ASP A 79 -14.00 16.42 3.12
N GLY A 80 -14.08 15.55 2.11
CA GLY A 80 -13.86 15.87 0.69
C GLY A 80 -12.40 15.87 0.24
N LYS A 81 -11.46 15.29 0.99
CA LYS A 81 -10.05 15.21 0.58
C LYS A 81 -9.85 14.00 -0.33
N PRO A 82 -9.10 14.16 -1.44
CA PRO A 82 -9.01 13.14 -2.48
C PRO A 82 -8.19 11.93 -2.04
N THR A 83 -8.45 10.79 -2.69
CA THR A 83 -7.64 9.57 -2.58
C THR A 83 -6.18 9.79 -2.99
N PRO A 84 -5.21 9.09 -2.36
CA PRO A 84 -3.84 8.96 -2.85
C PRO A 84 -3.73 8.45 -4.30
N ALA A 85 -4.79 7.84 -4.85
CA ALA A 85 -4.82 7.43 -6.26
C ALA A 85 -4.52 8.60 -7.20
N LEU A 86 -4.85 9.85 -6.81
CA LEU A 86 -4.50 11.06 -7.55
C LEU A 86 -2.98 11.17 -7.77
N LEU A 87 -2.20 11.00 -6.70
CA LEU A 87 -0.73 11.06 -6.75
C LEU A 87 -0.16 9.90 -7.56
N THR A 88 -0.70 8.70 -7.36
CA THR A 88 -0.32 7.50 -8.11
C THR A 88 -0.56 7.69 -9.60
N LYS A 89 -1.75 8.11 -10.01
CA LYS A 89 -2.09 8.36 -11.42
C LYS A 89 -1.16 9.40 -12.04
N THR A 90 -0.95 10.51 -11.35
CA THR A 90 -0.04 11.58 -11.78
C THR A 90 1.37 11.03 -12.05
N ALA A 91 1.89 10.21 -11.13
CA ALA A 91 3.19 9.57 -11.28
C ALA A 91 3.23 8.61 -12.47
N LEU A 92 2.27 7.70 -12.58
CA LEU A 92 2.24 6.68 -13.64
C LEU A 92 2.10 7.30 -15.03
N GLU A 93 1.21 8.28 -15.21
CA GLU A 93 0.97 8.92 -16.51
C GLU A 93 2.15 9.81 -16.93
N SER A 94 2.66 10.66 -16.03
CA SER A 94 3.75 11.58 -16.36
C SER A 94 5.06 10.89 -16.71
N SER A 95 5.23 9.63 -16.28
CA SER A 95 6.40 8.81 -16.56
C SER A 95 6.12 7.63 -17.50
N SER A 96 4.89 7.51 -18.02
CA SER A 96 4.46 6.39 -18.87
C SER A 96 4.85 5.03 -18.26
N ILE A 97 4.60 4.83 -16.97
CA ILE A 97 4.79 3.56 -16.29
C ILE A 97 3.54 2.71 -16.52
N PRO A 98 3.65 1.54 -17.18
CA PRO A 98 2.52 0.63 -17.32
C PRO A 98 2.09 0.14 -15.93
N HIS A 99 0.80 -0.10 -15.78
CA HIS A 99 0.25 -0.69 -14.58
C HIS A 99 -0.71 -1.84 -14.91
N ILE A 100 -0.98 -2.68 -13.90
CA ILE A 100 -1.94 -3.78 -13.97
C ILE A 100 -2.67 -3.92 -12.63
N VAL A 101 -4.00 -4.06 -12.67
CA VAL A 101 -4.81 -4.32 -11.47
C VAL A 101 -4.89 -5.81 -11.21
N ILE A 102 -4.77 -6.18 -9.93
CA ILE A 102 -4.95 -7.54 -9.45
C ILE A 102 -6.01 -7.53 -8.37
N ASN A 103 -7.10 -8.24 -8.59
CA ASN A 103 -8.11 -8.47 -7.57
C ASN A 103 -7.69 -9.64 -6.68
N ALA A 104 -7.22 -9.32 -5.48
CA ALA A 104 -6.79 -10.26 -4.44
C ALA A 104 -7.73 -10.21 -3.24
N GLY A 105 -9.05 -10.30 -3.47
CA GLY A 105 -10.04 -10.35 -2.39
C GLY A 105 -10.86 -9.07 -2.21
N SER A 106 -11.01 -8.25 -3.25
CA SER A 106 -11.96 -7.13 -3.23
C SER A 106 -13.40 -7.64 -3.15
N LYS A 107 -14.22 -6.99 -2.32
CA LYS A 107 -15.67 -7.29 -2.17
C LYS A 107 -16.47 -6.96 -3.43
N ILE A 108 -15.97 -6.03 -4.25
CA ILE A 108 -16.55 -5.60 -5.52
C ILE A 108 -15.47 -5.63 -6.59
N ALA A 109 -15.79 -6.20 -7.75
CA ALA A 109 -14.87 -6.21 -8.89
C ALA A 109 -14.84 -4.83 -9.57
N PRO A 110 -13.67 -4.35 -10.01
CA PRO A 110 -13.57 -3.10 -10.76
C PRO A 110 -14.09 -3.28 -12.19
N GLN A 111 -14.62 -2.22 -12.79
CA GLN A 111 -15.14 -2.19 -14.15
C GLN A 111 -14.05 -1.87 -15.20
N LEU A 112 -13.00 -2.69 -15.22
CA LEU A 112 -11.87 -2.63 -16.15
C LEU A 112 -11.25 -4.02 -16.36
N PRO A 113 -10.31 -4.21 -17.29
CA PRO A 113 -9.54 -5.46 -17.39
C PRO A 113 -8.54 -5.63 -16.24
N PHE A 114 -8.61 -6.73 -15.48
CA PHE A 114 -7.74 -7.02 -14.34
C PHE A 114 -7.39 -8.50 -14.23
N ILE A 115 -6.38 -8.84 -13.42
CA ILE A 115 -6.09 -10.22 -13.02
C ILE A 115 -7.04 -10.64 -11.89
N GLN A 116 -7.90 -11.61 -12.13
CA GLN A 116 -8.78 -12.19 -11.10
C GLN A 116 -8.10 -13.39 -10.42
N THR A 117 -7.95 -13.34 -9.10
CA THR A 117 -7.35 -14.45 -8.33
C THR A 117 -8.36 -15.42 -7.75
N GLY A 118 -9.62 -14.99 -7.56
CA GLY A 118 -10.65 -15.79 -6.90
C GLY A 118 -10.54 -15.86 -5.37
N LEU A 119 -9.61 -15.10 -4.76
CA LEU A 119 -9.50 -15.01 -3.31
C LEU A 119 -10.73 -14.34 -2.69
N SER A 120 -11.16 -14.84 -1.54
CA SER A 120 -12.24 -14.26 -0.74
C SER A 120 -11.80 -12.96 -0.04
N PRO A 121 -12.70 -12.02 0.22
CA PRO A 121 -12.46 -10.93 1.17
C PRO A 121 -12.16 -11.45 2.58
N GLY A 122 -11.33 -10.72 3.32
CA GLY A 122 -11.02 -11.06 4.71
C GLY A 122 -12.19 -10.75 5.65
N LYS A 123 -12.39 -11.58 6.66
CA LYS A 123 -13.40 -11.35 7.70
C LYS A 123 -12.98 -10.30 8.72
N ASN A 124 -13.90 -9.95 9.61
CA ASN A 124 -13.63 -9.07 10.74
C ASN A 124 -12.82 -9.81 11.82
N ILE A 125 -11.56 -9.37 11.99
CA ILE A 125 -10.60 -10.01 12.91
C ILE A 125 -10.99 -9.91 14.39
N SER A 126 -11.90 -9.00 14.77
CA SER A 126 -12.39 -8.91 16.15
C SER A 126 -13.50 -9.93 16.47
N VAL A 127 -14.02 -10.64 15.47
CA VAL A 127 -15.16 -11.57 15.60
C VAL A 127 -14.77 -12.99 15.21
N SER A 128 -13.94 -13.15 14.17
CA SER A 128 -13.57 -14.46 13.64
C SER A 128 -12.20 -14.38 12.95
N PRO A 129 -11.54 -15.53 12.69
CA PRO A 129 -10.34 -15.55 11.85
C PRO A 129 -10.56 -14.83 10.53
N ALA A 130 -9.60 -13.99 10.11
CA ALA A 130 -9.63 -13.24 8.86
C ALA A 130 -9.84 -14.15 7.64
N LEU A 131 -9.14 -15.29 7.64
CA LEU A 131 -9.05 -16.27 6.57
C LEU A 131 -8.91 -17.68 7.18
N THR A 132 -9.01 -18.71 6.35
CA THR A 132 -8.55 -20.06 6.67
C THR A 132 -7.07 -20.24 6.30
N SER A 133 -6.35 -21.14 6.97
CA SER A 133 -4.93 -21.44 6.62
C SER A 133 -4.78 -21.94 5.18
N SER A 134 -5.82 -22.58 4.61
CA SER A 134 -5.87 -22.96 3.20
C SER A 134 -5.95 -21.75 2.28
N GLU A 135 -6.79 -20.75 2.59
CA GLU A 135 -6.88 -19.50 1.83
C GLU A 135 -5.57 -18.71 1.89
N VAL A 136 -4.89 -18.69 3.04
CA VAL A 136 -3.55 -18.06 3.16
C VAL A 136 -2.55 -18.75 2.25
N SER A 137 -2.51 -20.10 2.27
CA SER A 137 -1.61 -20.89 1.42
C SER A 137 -1.90 -20.67 -0.07
N GLN A 138 -3.18 -20.62 -0.43
CA GLN A 138 -3.64 -20.32 -1.78
C GLN A 138 -3.22 -18.91 -2.22
N ALA A 139 -3.42 -17.91 -1.36
CA ALA A 139 -3.03 -16.52 -1.63
C ALA A 139 -1.52 -16.38 -1.86
N VAL A 140 -0.68 -17.03 -1.04
CA VAL A 140 0.78 -17.04 -1.24
C VAL A 140 1.14 -17.69 -2.58
N ASN A 141 0.55 -18.84 -2.92
CA ASN A 141 0.85 -19.55 -4.16
C ASN A 141 0.42 -18.74 -5.40
N TYR A 142 -0.77 -18.13 -5.36
CA TYR A 142 -1.24 -17.27 -6.45
C TYR A 142 -0.39 -16.01 -6.57
N GLY A 143 -0.01 -15.41 -5.44
CA GLY A 143 0.95 -14.32 -5.39
C GLY A 143 2.27 -14.70 -6.06
N ARG A 144 2.82 -15.89 -5.78
CA ARG A 144 4.07 -16.37 -6.40
C ARG A 144 3.96 -16.55 -7.92
N ILE A 145 2.82 -17.04 -8.41
CA ILE A 145 2.59 -17.20 -9.85
C ILE A 145 2.55 -15.82 -10.53
N VAL A 146 1.77 -14.89 -9.97
CA VAL A 146 1.61 -13.55 -10.52
C VAL A 146 2.91 -12.75 -10.41
N GLY A 147 3.56 -12.75 -9.25
CA GLY A 147 4.82 -12.04 -9.01
C GLY A 147 5.94 -12.48 -9.94
N ARG A 148 6.15 -13.79 -10.10
CA ARG A 148 7.12 -14.34 -11.06
C ARG A 148 6.84 -13.87 -12.48
N THR A 149 5.57 -13.92 -12.90
CA THR A 149 5.15 -13.53 -14.24
C THR A 149 5.43 -12.05 -14.48
N LEU A 150 4.93 -11.17 -13.60
CA LEU A 150 5.07 -9.72 -13.77
C LEU A 150 6.51 -9.24 -13.65
N ALA A 151 7.30 -9.83 -12.74
CA ALA A 151 8.71 -9.50 -12.59
C ALA A 151 9.53 -9.81 -13.86
N SER A 152 9.14 -10.82 -14.64
CA SER A 152 9.82 -11.14 -15.91
C SER A 152 9.57 -10.12 -17.04
N LEU A 153 8.61 -9.22 -16.87
CA LEU A 153 8.19 -8.24 -17.87
C LEU A 153 8.74 -6.83 -17.62
N THR A 154 9.55 -6.65 -16.58
CA THR A 154 10.02 -5.34 -16.12
C THR A 154 11.42 -5.45 -15.53
N ASP A 155 12.15 -4.34 -15.42
CA ASP A 155 13.42 -4.28 -14.70
C ASP A 155 13.19 -4.06 -13.20
N CYS A 156 12.07 -3.45 -12.82
CA CYS A 156 11.66 -3.26 -11.42
C CYS A 156 10.14 -3.40 -11.29
N LEU A 157 9.68 -4.25 -10.37
CA LEU A 157 8.27 -4.44 -10.07
C LEU A 157 7.88 -3.58 -8.86
N ILE A 158 6.95 -2.66 -9.05
CA ILE A 158 6.40 -1.85 -7.96
C ILE A 158 5.08 -2.50 -7.56
N ILE A 159 4.89 -2.82 -6.28
CA ILE A 159 3.67 -3.46 -5.79
C ILE A 159 2.96 -2.52 -4.81
N GLY A 160 1.86 -1.93 -5.24
CA GLY A 160 0.99 -1.08 -4.42
C GLY A 160 -0.26 -1.81 -3.97
N GLU A 161 -0.94 -1.26 -2.97
CA GLU A 161 -2.18 -1.81 -2.42
C GLU A 161 -3.29 -0.77 -2.25
N SER A 162 -4.54 -1.22 -2.32
CA SER A 162 -5.68 -0.52 -1.72
C SER A 162 -6.53 -1.52 -0.95
N ILE A 163 -6.41 -1.47 0.38
CA ILE A 163 -7.24 -2.21 1.33
C ILE A 163 -7.70 -1.30 2.50
N PRO A 164 -8.97 -0.90 2.52
CA PRO A 164 -9.56 -0.26 3.69
C PRO A 164 -9.42 -1.14 4.93
N GLY A 165 -9.07 -0.53 6.07
CA GLY A 165 -8.80 -1.26 7.32
C GLY A 165 -7.44 -1.95 7.38
N GLY A 166 -6.64 -1.95 6.30
CA GLY A 166 -5.35 -2.65 6.21
C GLY A 166 -4.31 -2.25 7.27
N THR A 167 -4.35 -1.02 7.77
CA THR A 167 -3.46 -0.61 8.88
C THR A 167 -3.76 -1.35 10.19
N THR A 168 -5.02 -1.75 10.42
CA THR A 168 -5.44 -2.45 11.64
C THR A 168 -5.07 -3.94 11.58
N THR A 169 -5.28 -4.59 10.44
CA THR A 169 -4.82 -5.97 10.20
C THR A 169 -3.30 -6.04 10.21
N ALA A 170 -2.60 -5.07 9.61
CA ALA A 170 -1.14 -4.96 9.70
C ALA A 170 -0.65 -4.82 11.15
N LEU A 171 -1.31 -4.00 11.99
CA LEU A 171 -0.99 -3.90 13.41
C LEU A 171 -1.12 -5.24 14.13
N ALA A 172 -2.22 -5.96 13.88
CA ALA A 172 -2.49 -7.25 14.52
C ALA A 172 -1.46 -8.30 14.09
N VAL A 173 -1.12 -8.38 12.80
CA VAL A 173 -0.07 -9.27 12.27
C VAL A 173 1.29 -8.97 12.87
N LEU A 174 1.71 -7.70 12.89
CA LEU A 174 3.02 -7.32 13.45
C LEU A 174 3.11 -7.66 14.95
N LYS A 175 2.04 -7.42 15.71
CA LYS A 175 1.98 -7.82 17.12
C LYS A 175 2.01 -9.33 17.32
N ALA A 176 1.28 -10.08 16.49
CA ALA A 176 1.30 -11.55 16.51
C ALA A 176 2.71 -12.10 16.27
N PHE A 177 3.48 -11.48 15.37
CA PHE A 177 4.89 -11.82 15.14
C PHE A 177 5.86 -11.29 16.20
N GLY A 178 5.37 -10.64 17.26
CA GLY A 178 6.17 -10.19 18.40
C GLY A 178 6.77 -8.79 18.26
N TYR A 179 6.43 -8.03 17.20
CA TYR A 179 6.93 -6.66 17.02
C TYR A 179 6.16 -5.65 17.86
N LYS A 180 6.86 -4.66 18.42
CA LYS A 180 6.27 -3.53 19.15
C LYS A 180 5.75 -2.47 18.17
N ALA A 181 4.75 -2.84 17.38
CA ALA A 181 4.27 -2.01 16.28
C ALA A 181 3.33 -0.87 16.73
N LYS A 182 3.54 0.30 16.14
CA LYS A 182 2.61 1.43 16.08
C LYS A 182 2.40 1.77 14.60
N VAL A 183 1.15 1.70 14.16
CA VAL A 183 0.79 1.87 12.75
C VAL A 183 0.27 3.27 12.47
N SER A 184 0.48 3.75 11.25
CA SER A 184 -0.11 5.01 10.79
C SER A 184 -1.63 4.87 10.54
N SER A 185 -2.25 5.93 10.05
CA SER A 185 -3.67 5.98 9.71
C SER A 185 -3.92 6.98 8.60
N SER A 186 -4.98 6.74 7.84
CA SER A 186 -5.49 7.66 6.80
C SER A 186 -6.15 8.92 7.37
N ILE A 187 -6.10 9.12 8.69
CA ILE A 187 -6.80 10.18 9.42
C ILE A 187 -5.81 10.89 10.36
N PRO A 188 -5.89 12.21 10.54
CA PRO A 188 -4.89 12.96 11.32
C PRO A 188 -4.82 12.49 12.78
N ASN A 189 -5.99 12.38 13.42
CA ASN A 189 -6.11 11.85 14.77
C ASN A 189 -6.19 10.32 14.71
N ASN A 190 -5.02 9.69 14.60
CA ASN A 190 -4.90 8.23 14.55
C ASN A 190 -5.64 7.58 15.74
N PRO A 191 -6.62 6.68 15.51
CA PRO A 191 -7.44 6.07 16.56
C PRO A 191 -6.66 4.92 17.21
N VAL A 192 -5.48 5.24 17.77
CA VAL A 192 -4.48 4.29 18.27
C VAL A 192 -5.10 3.37 19.33
N ILE A 193 -5.91 3.91 20.26
CA ILE A 193 -6.56 3.12 21.31
C ILE A 193 -7.47 2.06 20.70
N LEU A 194 -8.36 2.46 19.79
CA LEU A 194 -9.33 1.56 19.15
C LEU A 194 -8.62 0.48 18.32
N LYS A 195 -7.62 0.84 17.50
CA LYS A 195 -6.85 -0.14 16.72
C LYS A 195 -6.12 -1.14 17.63
N ASN A 196 -5.55 -0.66 18.74
CA ASN A 196 -4.88 -1.54 19.70
C ASN A 196 -5.86 -2.48 20.39
N GLN A 197 -7.06 -2.03 20.75
CA GLN A 197 -8.11 -2.88 21.31
C GLN A 197 -8.51 -3.99 20.34
N ILE A 198 -8.80 -3.62 19.07
CA ILE A 198 -9.17 -4.58 18.02
C ILE A 198 -8.04 -5.61 17.81
N ALA A 199 -6.80 -5.13 17.66
CA ALA A 199 -5.65 -6.02 17.48
C ALA A 199 -5.47 -6.94 18.70
N SER A 200 -5.60 -6.43 19.93
CA SER A 200 -5.50 -7.25 21.13
C SER A 200 -6.60 -8.32 21.21
N MET A 201 -7.86 -7.95 20.92
CA MET A 201 -8.97 -8.91 20.86
C MET A 201 -8.74 -9.98 19.79
N ALA A 202 -8.24 -9.60 18.61
CA ALA A 202 -7.97 -10.54 17.53
C ALA A 202 -6.88 -11.56 17.87
N LEU A 203 -5.95 -11.19 18.75
CA LEU A 203 -4.87 -12.04 19.26
C LEU A 203 -5.34 -12.98 20.40
N GLU A 204 -6.52 -12.78 20.97
CA GLU A 204 -7.05 -13.69 22.00
C GLU A 204 -7.26 -15.10 21.41
N GLY A 205 -6.70 -16.09 22.10
CA GLY A 205 -6.73 -17.49 21.67
C GLY A 205 -5.86 -17.78 20.43
N LEU A 206 -4.88 -16.93 20.12
CA LEU A 206 -3.82 -17.25 19.18
C LEU A 206 -2.73 -18.08 19.89
N ASP A 207 -2.79 -19.40 19.72
CA ASP A 207 -1.86 -20.36 20.34
C ASP A 207 -0.86 -20.98 19.35
N SER A 208 -0.69 -20.37 18.16
CA SER A 208 0.17 -20.89 17.09
C SER A 208 1.26 -19.89 16.70
N ASP A 209 2.51 -20.37 16.68
CA ASP A 209 3.66 -19.64 16.14
C ASP A 209 3.82 -19.86 14.61
N ASN A 210 2.97 -20.69 14.00
CA ASN A 210 3.01 -20.92 12.56
C ASN A 210 2.58 -19.63 11.83
N PRO A 211 3.44 -19.06 10.97
CA PRO A 211 3.14 -17.79 10.34
C PRO A 211 1.90 -17.81 9.44
N TYR A 212 1.53 -18.96 8.87
CA TYR A 212 0.29 -19.09 8.08
C TYR A 212 -0.96 -19.01 8.97
N ASP A 213 -0.92 -19.60 10.16
CA ASP A 213 -2.04 -19.57 11.10
C ASP A 213 -2.21 -18.17 11.70
N ILE A 214 -1.10 -17.47 11.95
CA ILE A 214 -1.11 -16.06 12.36
C ILE A 214 -1.82 -15.20 11.30
N ILE A 215 -1.40 -15.30 10.03
CA ILE A 215 -2.04 -14.54 8.95
C ILE A 215 -3.52 -14.94 8.80
N ALA A 216 -3.83 -16.23 8.92
CA ALA A 216 -5.21 -16.71 8.85
C ALA A 216 -6.08 -16.09 9.95
N LYS A 217 -5.56 -15.96 11.17
CA LYS A 217 -6.28 -15.40 12.29
C LYS A 217 -6.48 -13.88 12.16
N VAL A 218 -5.41 -13.12 11.94
CA VAL A 218 -5.42 -11.66 12.14
C VAL A 218 -5.02 -10.81 10.93
N GLY A 219 -4.71 -11.44 9.80
CA GLY A 219 -4.32 -10.74 8.58
C GLY A 219 -5.49 -10.26 7.74
N ASP A 220 -5.24 -10.19 6.44
CA ASP A 220 -6.20 -9.92 5.37
C ASP A 220 -5.69 -10.62 4.10
N PRO A 221 -6.47 -10.68 3.00
CA PRO A 221 -6.03 -11.36 1.78
C PRO A 221 -4.87 -10.68 1.05
N MET A 222 -4.67 -9.37 1.23
CA MET A 222 -3.60 -8.61 0.56
C MET A 222 -2.24 -9.02 1.10
N ILE A 223 -2.07 -9.15 2.42
CA ILE A 223 -0.79 -9.50 3.04
C ILE A 223 -0.17 -10.79 2.44
N PRO A 224 -0.81 -11.97 2.50
CA PRO A 224 -0.23 -13.21 1.98
C PRO A 224 -0.08 -13.20 0.46
N PHE A 225 -0.98 -12.53 -0.27
CA PHE A 225 -0.89 -12.42 -1.72
C PHE A 225 0.34 -11.60 -2.13
N VAL A 226 0.52 -10.41 -1.57
CA VAL A 226 1.68 -9.54 -1.83
C VAL A 226 2.97 -10.18 -1.34
N THR A 227 2.96 -10.87 -0.18
CA THR A 227 4.13 -11.63 0.27
C THR A 227 4.51 -12.73 -0.72
N GLY A 228 3.54 -13.44 -1.31
CA GLY A 228 3.78 -14.41 -2.38
C GLY A 228 4.38 -13.76 -3.63
N MET A 229 3.86 -12.60 -4.03
CA MET A 229 4.43 -11.83 -5.14
C MET A 229 5.88 -11.47 -4.87
N LEU A 230 6.16 -10.85 -3.73
CA LEU A 230 7.50 -10.45 -3.30
C LEU A 230 8.46 -11.65 -3.31
N SER A 231 8.09 -12.75 -2.66
CA SER A 231 8.90 -13.97 -2.52
C SER A 231 9.41 -14.49 -3.87
N SER A 232 8.56 -14.44 -4.91
CA SER A 232 8.94 -14.90 -6.25
C SER A 232 9.57 -13.84 -7.14
N ALA A 233 9.11 -12.59 -7.05
CA ALA A 233 9.55 -11.48 -7.89
C ALA A 233 10.96 -11.03 -7.51
N SER A 234 11.27 -10.99 -6.21
CA SER A 234 12.58 -10.56 -5.71
C SER A 234 13.72 -11.49 -6.12
N GLU A 235 13.43 -12.74 -6.49
CA GLU A 235 14.43 -13.66 -7.04
C GLU A 235 14.80 -13.36 -8.50
N ILE A 236 13.99 -12.54 -9.18
CA ILE A 236 14.14 -12.24 -10.61
C ILE A 236 14.67 -10.83 -10.78
N ASN A 237 14.00 -9.85 -10.18
CA ASN A 237 14.29 -8.42 -10.36
C ASN A 237 14.08 -7.64 -9.05
N PRO A 238 14.62 -6.41 -8.96
CA PRO A 238 14.23 -5.46 -7.93
C PRO A 238 12.71 -5.34 -7.75
N VAL A 239 12.26 -5.33 -6.50
CA VAL A 239 10.88 -5.14 -6.09
C VAL A 239 10.80 -3.96 -5.14
N MET A 240 9.91 -3.03 -5.43
CA MET A 240 9.56 -1.93 -4.53
C MET A 240 8.16 -2.16 -3.97
N LEU A 241 8.06 -2.47 -2.68
CA LEU A 241 6.80 -2.50 -1.96
C LEU A 241 6.34 -1.04 -1.76
N ALA A 242 5.30 -0.62 -2.46
CA ALA A 242 4.82 0.76 -2.47
C ALA A 242 3.69 0.94 -1.45
N GLY A 243 4.04 1.42 -0.26
CA GLY A 243 3.07 1.66 0.80
C GLY A 243 3.72 1.87 2.18
N GLY A 244 2.85 2.11 3.16
CA GLY A 244 3.26 2.38 4.54
C GLY A 244 3.30 1.12 5.40
N THR A 245 2.69 1.19 6.59
CA THR A 245 2.77 0.13 7.59
C THR A 245 2.24 -1.22 7.10
N GLN A 246 1.30 -1.23 6.15
CA GLN A 246 0.82 -2.44 5.47
C GLN A 246 1.97 -3.25 4.85
N MET A 247 2.92 -2.56 4.20
CA MET A 247 4.08 -3.20 3.57
C MET A 247 5.08 -3.75 4.60
N THR A 248 5.09 -3.22 5.83
CA THR A 248 5.88 -3.84 6.92
C THR A 248 5.26 -5.15 7.40
N ALA A 249 3.93 -5.32 7.38
CA ALA A 249 3.30 -6.60 7.70
C ALA A 249 3.57 -7.65 6.59
N VAL A 250 3.53 -7.23 5.32
CA VAL A 250 3.98 -8.04 4.18
C VAL A 250 5.43 -8.49 4.37
N LEU A 251 6.33 -7.56 4.72
CA LEU A 251 7.74 -7.84 4.95
C LEU A 251 7.96 -8.78 6.15
N ALA A 252 7.21 -8.59 7.24
CA ALA A 252 7.26 -9.45 8.42
C ALA A 252 6.81 -10.88 8.11
N PHE A 253 5.80 -11.06 7.25
CA PHE A 253 5.43 -12.40 6.81
C PHE A 253 6.47 -12.97 5.81
N ALA A 254 7.01 -12.13 4.92
CA ALA A 254 8.05 -12.52 3.97
C ALA A 254 9.32 -13.01 4.68
N SER A 255 9.74 -12.37 5.79
CA SER A 255 10.90 -12.81 6.57
C SER A 255 10.72 -14.19 7.20
N LYS A 256 9.48 -14.67 7.35
CA LYS A 256 9.17 -16.03 7.81
C LYS A 256 9.13 -17.07 6.70
N ILE A 257 8.83 -16.67 5.45
CA ILE A 257 8.61 -17.62 4.34
C ILE A 257 9.59 -17.50 3.17
N GLY A 258 10.50 -16.53 3.23
CA GLY A 258 11.62 -16.34 2.29
C GLY A 258 11.33 -15.31 1.18
N PHE A 259 12.30 -14.42 0.99
CA PHE A 259 12.41 -13.45 -0.10
C PHE A 259 13.87 -12.98 -0.24
N ASN A 260 14.19 -12.26 -1.31
CA ASN A 260 15.54 -11.73 -1.55
C ASN A 260 15.65 -10.27 -1.06
N GLU A 261 16.25 -10.09 0.12
CA GLU A 261 16.46 -8.78 0.74
C GLU A 261 17.24 -7.81 -0.15
N LYS A 262 18.25 -8.28 -0.88
CA LYS A 262 19.10 -7.44 -1.76
C LYS A 262 18.33 -6.86 -2.96
N ASN A 263 17.20 -7.47 -3.31
CA ASN A 263 16.33 -7.05 -4.41
C ASN A 263 15.05 -6.41 -3.89
N THR A 264 14.96 -6.05 -2.62
CA THR A 264 13.73 -5.52 -2.04
C THR A 264 13.94 -4.14 -1.45
N ALA A 265 13.01 -3.23 -1.70
CA ALA A 265 12.92 -1.95 -1.01
C ALA A 265 11.46 -1.65 -0.64
N ILE A 266 11.25 -0.79 0.36
CA ILE A 266 9.96 -0.13 0.57
C ILE A 266 10.02 1.29 0.00
N GLY A 267 9.02 1.68 -0.78
CA GLY A 267 8.81 3.05 -1.25
C GLY A 267 7.56 3.64 -0.58
N THR A 268 7.71 4.77 0.12
CA THR A 268 6.62 5.42 0.86
C THR A 268 6.69 6.95 0.72
N THR A 269 5.72 7.68 1.27
CA THR A 269 5.77 9.14 1.42
C THR A 269 6.42 9.61 2.74
N CYS A 270 6.88 10.87 2.77
CA CYS A 270 7.35 11.54 3.98
C CYS A 270 6.28 11.62 5.08
N TYR A 271 5.01 11.69 4.67
CA TYR A 271 3.86 11.72 5.56
C TYR A 271 3.70 10.43 6.39
N ILE A 272 4.30 9.32 5.96
CA ILE A 272 4.41 8.09 6.76
C ILE A 272 5.73 8.05 7.53
N SER A 273 6.86 8.39 6.89
CA SER A 273 8.18 8.26 7.51
C SER A 273 8.36 9.21 8.71
N ASP A 274 7.66 10.35 8.69
CA ASP A 274 7.74 11.38 9.74
C ASP A 274 6.53 11.37 10.69
N ASP A 275 5.61 10.40 10.53
CA ASP A 275 4.45 10.24 11.41
C ASP A 275 4.86 9.79 12.81
N LYS A 276 4.87 10.74 13.75
CA LYS A 276 5.22 10.52 15.17
C LYS A 276 4.27 9.56 15.90
N SER A 277 3.09 9.29 15.36
CA SER A 277 2.15 8.31 15.93
C SER A 277 2.51 6.87 15.55
N ALA A 278 3.36 6.68 14.54
CA ALA A 278 3.85 5.39 14.07
C ALA A 278 5.35 5.22 14.38
N ASN A 279 5.86 4.00 14.30
CA ASN A 279 7.29 3.70 14.39
C ASN A 279 7.83 3.02 13.13
N PHE A 280 7.36 3.49 11.97
CA PHE A 280 7.63 2.88 10.65
C PHE A 280 9.13 2.69 10.36
N LYS A 281 9.96 3.74 10.52
CA LYS A 281 11.42 3.66 10.29
C LYS A 281 12.07 2.55 11.12
N ASN A 282 11.66 2.39 12.38
CA ASN A 282 12.18 1.36 13.28
C ASN A 282 11.68 -0.03 12.89
N LEU A 283 10.39 -0.16 12.55
CA LEU A 283 9.79 -1.43 12.15
C LEU A 283 10.49 -2.04 10.93
N VAL A 284 10.79 -1.24 9.90
CA VAL A 284 11.53 -1.73 8.72
C VAL A 284 12.86 -2.36 9.13
N SER A 285 13.66 -1.63 9.92
CA SER A 285 14.98 -2.08 10.38
C SER A 285 14.92 -3.28 11.33
N GLU A 286 13.86 -3.44 12.12
CA GLU A 286 13.67 -4.59 13.01
C GLU A 286 13.26 -5.86 12.25
N ILE A 287 12.60 -5.71 11.10
CA ILE A 287 12.04 -6.83 10.35
C ILE A 287 13.05 -7.46 9.38
N ALA A 288 13.76 -6.64 8.59
CA ALA A 288 14.70 -7.13 7.58
C ALA A 288 15.75 -6.07 7.21
N ASP A 289 16.91 -6.51 6.72
CA ASP A 289 18.02 -5.64 6.32
C ASP A 289 17.83 -5.05 4.90
N ILE A 290 16.70 -4.35 4.70
CA ILE A 290 16.33 -3.75 3.41
C ILE A 290 16.38 -2.22 3.46
N PRO A 291 16.59 -1.55 2.31
CA PRO A 291 16.37 -0.12 2.21
C PRO A 291 14.88 0.22 2.25
N ALA A 292 14.57 1.37 2.83
CA ALA A 292 13.31 2.06 2.62
C ALA A 292 13.56 3.51 2.21
N ILE A 293 12.73 3.96 1.27
CA ILE A 293 12.89 5.21 0.54
C ILE A 293 11.60 6.00 0.73
N SER A 294 11.71 7.21 1.24
CA SER A 294 10.61 8.14 1.39
C SER A 294 10.75 9.29 0.41
N VAL A 295 9.66 9.67 -0.26
CA VAL A 295 9.59 10.84 -1.14
C VAL A 295 8.83 11.98 -0.47
N ASN A 296 9.36 13.19 -0.58
CA ASN A 296 8.65 14.41 -0.17
C ASN A 296 8.14 15.18 -1.41
N PRO A 297 6.87 15.02 -1.81
CA PRO A 297 6.29 15.74 -2.95
C PRO A 297 5.94 17.21 -2.69
N HIS A 298 6.27 17.76 -1.52
CA HIS A 298 6.03 19.16 -1.15
C HIS A 298 4.55 19.61 -1.23
N LEU A 299 3.60 18.71 -0.96
CA LEU A 299 2.17 19.04 -1.05
C LEU A 299 1.73 20.15 -0.09
N GLU A 300 2.47 20.41 0.99
CA GLU A 300 2.28 21.56 1.88
C GLU A 300 2.31 22.90 1.13
N ASN A 301 3.02 22.96 0.01
CA ASN A 301 3.16 24.17 -0.82
C ASN A 301 2.08 24.29 -1.90
N SER A 302 1.14 23.33 -2.00
CA SER A 302 0.08 23.39 -3.00
C SER A 302 -0.86 24.58 -2.78
N SER A 303 -1.34 25.16 -3.86
CA SER A 303 -2.47 26.10 -3.90
C SER A 303 -3.80 25.45 -3.51
N PHE A 304 -3.97 24.13 -3.68
CA PHE A 304 -5.20 23.40 -3.41
C PHE A 304 -5.25 22.82 -1.98
N PRO A 305 -6.28 23.17 -1.17
CA PRO A 305 -6.41 22.63 0.19
C PRO A 305 -6.47 21.10 0.26
N GLY A 306 -7.09 20.45 -0.72
CA GLY A 306 -7.19 18.98 -0.75
C GLY A 306 -5.84 18.29 -0.93
N LEU A 307 -4.87 18.91 -1.61
CA LEU A 307 -3.51 18.40 -1.71
C LEU A 307 -2.68 18.73 -0.46
N ARG A 308 -2.80 19.96 0.08
CA ARG A 308 -2.14 20.31 1.35
C ARG A 308 -2.52 19.39 2.49
N ALA A 309 -3.76 18.90 2.50
CA ALA A 309 -4.26 17.99 3.52
C ALA A 309 -3.41 16.72 3.74
N PHE A 310 -2.70 16.23 2.72
CA PHE A 310 -1.78 15.09 2.88
C PHE A 310 -0.66 15.40 3.88
N SER A 311 -0.11 16.62 3.81
CA SER A 311 0.90 17.12 4.75
C SER A 311 0.35 17.39 6.16
N GLU A 312 -0.97 17.54 6.28
CA GLU A 312 -1.69 17.73 7.55
C GLU A 312 -2.11 16.41 8.19
N GLY A 313 -1.70 15.27 7.62
CA GLY A 313 -1.93 13.93 8.17
C GLY A 313 -3.20 13.23 7.66
N PHE A 314 -3.84 13.71 6.59
CA PHE A 314 -4.93 12.99 5.93
C PHE A 314 -4.39 12.07 4.83
N ALA A 315 -4.94 10.86 4.74
CA ALA A 315 -4.53 9.79 3.81
C ALA A 315 -3.06 9.34 3.98
N LYS A 316 -2.09 10.26 3.81
CA LYS A 316 -0.62 10.12 3.90
C LYS A 316 -0.02 9.23 2.81
N GLU A 317 -0.60 8.06 2.61
CA GLU A 317 -0.16 7.03 1.67
C GLU A 317 -1.37 6.18 1.25
N GLY A 318 -1.19 5.37 0.22
CA GLY A 318 -2.16 4.43 -0.30
C GLY A 318 -2.04 4.35 -1.80
N VAL A 319 -2.60 3.29 -2.39
CA VAL A 319 -2.63 3.12 -3.86
C VAL A 319 -1.22 3.05 -4.47
N GLY A 320 -0.19 2.81 -3.65
CA GLY A 320 1.21 2.83 -4.07
C GLY A 320 1.76 4.21 -4.43
N ALA A 321 1.20 5.29 -3.86
CA ALA A 321 1.57 6.66 -4.20
C ALA A 321 3.07 6.94 -3.99
N GLY A 322 3.62 6.60 -2.81
CA GLY A 322 5.04 6.82 -2.51
C GLY A 322 5.98 6.15 -3.51
N GLY A 323 5.83 4.83 -3.69
CA GLY A 323 6.66 4.06 -4.63
C GLY A 323 6.49 4.51 -6.09
N SER A 324 5.28 4.87 -6.51
CA SER A 324 5.02 5.35 -7.87
C SER A 324 5.68 6.71 -8.11
N MET A 325 5.63 7.64 -7.15
CA MET A 325 6.31 8.93 -7.22
C MET A 325 7.82 8.76 -7.32
N ILE A 326 8.42 7.90 -6.48
CA ILE A 326 9.85 7.58 -6.54
C ILE A 326 10.22 7.08 -7.94
N ALA A 327 9.50 6.08 -8.46
CA ALA A 327 9.77 5.53 -9.78
C ALA A 327 9.60 6.55 -10.91
N SER A 328 8.56 7.38 -10.84
CA SER A 328 8.32 8.47 -11.79
C SER A 328 9.49 9.45 -11.81
N MET A 329 9.92 9.94 -10.64
CA MET A 329 11.03 10.89 -10.53
C MET A 329 12.36 10.29 -11.00
N LEU A 330 12.59 9.00 -10.73
CA LEU A 330 13.77 8.29 -11.24
C LEU A 330 13.76 8.14 -12.76
N LYS A 331 12.58 7.93 -13.37
CA LYS A 331 12.43 7.72 -14.82
C LYS A 331 12.46 9.04 -15.61
N THR A 332 11.84 10.10 -15.08
CA THR A 332 11.72 11.39 -15.78
C THR A 332 12.79 12.40 -15.37
N LYS A 333 13.50 12.18 -14.25
CA LYS A 333 14.43 13.12 -13.62
C LYS A 333 13.77 14.41 -13.14
N ASN A 334 12.45 14.39 -12.99
CA ASN A 334 11.70 15.47 -12.35
C ASN A 334 11.99 15.51 -10.85
N ASP A 335 12.00 16.71 -10.28
CA ASP A 335 12.04 16.93 -8.84
C ASP A 335 10.62 17.04 -8.25
N SER A 336 10.54 17.20 -6.93
CA SER A 336 9.25 17.31 -6.23
C SER A 336 8.47 18.55 -6.62
N SER A 337 9.14 19.65 -7.00
CA SER A 337 8.47 20.86 -7.48
C SER A 337 7.73 20.60 -8.78
N LYS A 338 8.37 19.91 -9.72
CA LYS A 338 7.73 19.54 -10.99
C LYS A 338 6.62 18.51 -10.79
N PHE A 339 6.80 17.57 -9.86
CA PHE A 339 5.74 16.63 -9.52
C PHE A 339 4.51 17.33 -8.92
N LEU A 340 4.71 18.29 -8.01
CA LEU A 340 3.64 19.08 -7.42
C LEU A 340 2.81 19.81 -8.49
N GLU A 341 3.45 20.47 -9.46
CA GLU A 341 2.76 21.13 -10.59
C GLU A 341 1.84 20.16 -11.36
N LEU A 342 2.32 18.93 -11.59
CA LEU A 342 1.54 17.89 -12.27
C LEU A 342 0.36 17.41 -11.42
N ALA A 343 0.57 17.24 -10.11
CA ALA A 343 -0.48 16.84 -9.17
C ALA A 343 -1.57 17.92 -9.05
N GLU A 344 -1.18 19.20 -9.05
CA GLU A 344 -2.09 20.34 -9.07
C GLU A 344 -2.91 20.40 -10.36
N LYS A 345 -2.30 20.11 -11.51
CA LYS A 345 -3.02 20.01 -12.79
C LYS A 345 -4.06 18.89 -12.76
N GLU A 346 -3.70 17.73 -12.22
CA GLU A 346 -4.62 16.60 -12.12
C GLU A 346 -5.75 16.88 -11.11
N TYR A 347 -5.44 17.48 -9.96
CA TYR A 347 -6.44 17.96 -9.02
C TYR A 347 -7.40 18.94 -9.71
N HIS A 348 -6.87 19.95 -10.40
CA HIS A 348 -7.70 20.91 -11.12
C HIS A 348 -8.61 20.21 -12.15
N ARG A 349 -8.10 19.24 -12.91
CA ARG A 349 -8.90 18.45 -13.86
C ARG A 349 -10.09 17.78 -13.15
N ILE A 350 -9.85 17.05 -12.06
CA ILE A 350 -10.92 16.34 -11.34
C ILE A 350 -12.00 17.29 -10.83
N PHE A 351 -11.60 18.41 -10.23
CA PHE A 351 -12.52 19.31 -9.53
C PHE A 351 -13.13 20.40 -10.44
N THR A 352 -12.72 20.49 -11.71
CA THR A 352 -13.36 21.35 -12.73
C THR A 352 -14.09 20.56 -13.82
N SER A 353 -13.87 19.25 -13.92
CA SER A 353 -14.61 18.35 -14.82
C SER A 353 -15.85 17.72 -14.17
N LEU A 354 -16.12 18.07 -12.90
CA LEU A 354 -17.35 17.79 -12.15
C LEU A 354 -18.28 19.00 -12.26
#